data_AF-A0AAW5JQZ6-F1
#
_entry.id   AF-A0AAW5JQZ6-F1
#
_cell.length_a   1.000
_cell.length_b   1.000
_cell.length_c   1.000
_cell.angle_alpha   90.00
_cell.angle_beta   90.00
_cell.angle_gamma   90.00
#
_symmetry.space_group_name_H-M   'P 1'
#
loop_
_entity.id
_entity.type
_entity.pdbx_description
1 polymer ?
#
loop_
_entity_poly.entity_id
_entity_poly.type
_entity_poly.pdbx_seq_one_letter_code
_entity_poly.pdbx_strand_id
1 'polypeptide(L)'
;MITKQMFCTALQMLKEQEAIDDEFGNALQMVGNGHFVFGTENKCREALLLVLKEAVNDKFDYISWWLYEGAPDYEIWTADESKKWVLKEPEVLYDYITTEC
;
A
#
# COMPACT_ATOMS: atom_id res chain seq x y z
N MET A 1 -18.44 -3.70 0.36
CA MET A 1 -17.08 -4.12 0.77
C MET A 1 -16.56 -5.09 -0.28
N ILE A 2 -15.38 -4.83 -0.85
CA ILE A 2 -14.74 -5.76 -1.81
C ILE A 2 -14.29 -7.04 -1.11
N THR A 3 -14.01 -8.11 -1.85
CA THR A 3 -13.50 -9.34 -1.25
C THR A 3 -12.05 -9.16 -0.81
N LYS A 4 -11.65 -9.89 0.25
CA LYS A 4 -10.25 -9.96 0.71
C LYS A 4 -9.31 -10.35 -0.44
N GLN A 5 -9.69 -11.33 -1.25
CA GLN A 5 -8.90 -11.77 -2.40
C GLN A 5 -8.67 -10.61 -3.40
N MET A 6 -9.73 -9.88 -3.76
CA MET A 6 -9.60 -8.75 -4.69
C MET A 6 -8.72 -7.64 -4.12
N PHE A 7 -8.86 -7.34 -2.83
CA PHE A 7 -8.01 -6.37 -2.14
C PHE A 7 -6.53 -6.77 -2.19
N CYS A 8 -6.21 -8.02 -1.84
CA CYS A 8 -4.84 -8.52 -1.84
C CYS A 8 -4.25 -8.51 -3.26
N THR A 9 -5.02 -8.93 -4.26
CA THR A 9 -4.61 -8.86 -5.67
C THR A 9 -4.33 -7.42 -6.10
N ALA A 10 -5.20 -6.47 -5.75
CA ALA A 10 -4.99 -5.06 -6.10
C ALA A 10 -3.72 -4.48 -5.46
N LEU A 11 -3.46 -4.75 -4.18
CA LEU A 11 -2.23 -4.32 -3.50
C LEU A 11 -0.98 -4.95 -4.10
N GLN A 12 -1.04 -6.24 -4.44
CA GLN A 12 0.06 -6.94 -5.09
C GLN A 12 0.40 -6.31 -6.44
N MET A 13 -0.61 -6.03 -7.28
CA MET A 13 -0.41 -5.37 -8.57
C MET A 13 0.17 -3.95 -8.42
N LEU A 14 -0.20 -3.22 -7.37
CA LEU A 14 0.39 -1.90 -7.08
C LEU A 14 1.88 -2.00 -6.74
N LYS A 15 2.28 -2.98 -5.92
CA LYS A 15 3.69 -3.23 -5.58
C LYS A 15 4.50 -3.73 -6.78
N GLU A 16 3.90 -4.56 -7.63
CA GLU A 16 4.53 -5.01 -8.88
C GLU A 16 4.79 -3.84 -9.83
N GLN A 17 3.84 -2.90 -9.97
CA GLN A 17 4.05 -1.71 -10.78
C GLN A 17 5.13 -0.79 -10.19
N GLU A 18 5.18 -0.63 -8.86
CA GLU A 18 6.22 0.15 -8.19
C GLU A 18 7.61 -0.46 -8.41
N ALA A 19 7.74 -1.79 -8.35
CA ALA A 19 9.00 -2.48 -8.66
C ALA A 19 9.45 -2.26 -10.11
N ILE A 20 8.53 -2.20 -11.07
CA ILE A 20 8.82 -1.87 -12.47
C ILE A 20 9.32 -0.42 -12.60
N ASP A 21 8.66 0.52 -11.92
CA ASP A 21 9.04 1.94 -11.92
C ASP A 21 10.45 2.14 -11.31
N ASP A 22 10.78 1.41 -10.24
CA ASP A 22 12.10 1.37 -9.63
C ASP A 22 13.17 0.77 -10.54
N GLU A 23 12.88 -0.37 -11.19
CA GLU A 23 13.81 -1.00 -12.15
C GLU A 23 14.12 -0.06 -13.31
N PHE A 24 13.10 0.64 -13.82
CA PHE A 24 13.27 1.63 -14.88
C PHE A 24 14.12 2.82 -14.42
N GLY A 25 13.86 3.33 -13.21
CA GLY A 25 14.68 4.38 -12.59
C GLY A 25 16.15 3.98 -12.46
N ASN A 26 16.42 2.75 -11.99
CA ASN A 26 17.76 2.19 -11.88
C ASN A 26 18.45 2.04 -13.23
N ALA A 27 17.73 1.59 -14.27
CA ALA A 27 18.28 1.47 -15.61
C ALA A 27 18.71 2.83 -16.19
N LEU A 28 17.93 3.89 -15.96
CA LEU A 28 18.30 5.24 -16.41
C LEU A 28 19.51 5.83 -15.70
N GLN A 29 19.75 5.44 -14.45
CA GLN A 29 20.99 5.83 -13.74
C GLN A 29 22.25 5.31 -14.44
N MET A 30 22.16 4.24 -15.23
CA MET A 30 23.31 3.72 -16.00
C MET A 30 23.72 4.65 -17.16
N VAL A 31 22.83 5.53 -17.62
CA VAL A 31 23.06 6.43 -18.76
C VAL A 31 23.15 7.91 -18.36
N GLY A 32 22.86 8.25 -17.10
CA GLY A 32 22.96 9.62 -16.60
C GLY A 32 22.88 9.71 -15.07
N ASN A 33 23.49 10.73 -14.47
CA ASN A 33 23.54 10.92 -13.02
C ASN A 33 22.32 11.70 -12.47
N GLY A 34 21.12 11.35 -12.95
CA GLY A 34 19.86 11.97 -12.54
C GLY A 34 19.13 11.14 -11.47
N HIS A 35 18.33 11.81 -10.64
CA HIS A 35 17.38 11.13 -9.76
C HIS A 35 16.02 11.08 -10.45
N PHE A 36 15.74 9.94 -11.09
CA PHE A 36 14.50 9.73 -11.82
C PHE A 36 13.51 8.99 -10.93
N VAL A 37 12.36 9.61 -10.67
CA VAL A 37 11.26 8.99 -9.92
C VAL A 37 10.08 8.86 -10.87
N PHE A 38 9.59 7.65 -11.05
CA PHE A 38 8.46 7.32 -11.92
C PHE A 38 7.22 6.99 -11.09
N GLY A 39 6.04 7.13 -11.69
CA GLY A 39 4.78 6.85 -11.00
C GLY A 39 4.33 7.91 -10.00
N THR A 40 5.18 8.86 -9.60
CA THR A 40 4.80 10.06 -8.84
C THR A 40 3.83 10.89 -9.69
N GLU A 41 2.65 11.17 -9.17
CA GLU A 41 1.53 11.84 -9.89
C GLU A 41 0.76 10.96 -10.90
N ASN A 42 0.88 9.63 -10.81
CA ASN A 42 0.04 8.73 -11.60
C ASN A 42 -1.44 8.82 -11.18
N LYS A 43 -2.25 9.54 -11.97
CA LYS A 43 -3.68 9.75 -11.72
C LYS A 43 -4.51 8.46 -11.71
N CYS A 44 -4.11 7.45 -12.47
CA CYS A 44 -4.77 6.14 -12.43
C CYS A 44 -4.54 5.47 -11.07
N ARG A 45 -3.31 5.55 -10.55
CA ARG A 45 -2.97 5.03 -9.23
C ARG A 45 -3.70 5.78 -8.12
N GLU A 46 -3.73 7.11 -8.17
CA GLU A 46 -4.48 7.95 -7.23
C GLU A 46 -5.97 7.57 -7.20
N ALA A 47 -6.60 7.45 -8.37
CA ALA A 47 -8.01 7.07 -8.48
C ALA A 47 -8.26 5.65 -7.96
N LEU A 48 -7.36 4.70 -8.25
CA LEU A 48 -7.48 3.33 -7.74
C LEU A 48 -7.38 3.29 -6.22
N LEU A 49 -6.41 4.00 -5.62
CA LEU A 49 -6.28 4.08 -4.16
C LEU A 49 -7.50 4.71 -3.51
N LEU A 50 -8.05 5.77 -4.10
CA LEU A 50 -9.28 6.40 -3.61
C LEU A 50 -10.44 5.39 -3.56
N VAL A 51 -10.65 4.65 -4.65
CA VAL A 51 -11.70 3.62 -4.72
C VAL A 51 -11.42 2.47 -3.76
N LEU A 52 -10.16 2.04 -3.63
CA LEU A 52 -9.78 0.91 -2.76
C LEU A 52 -10.01 1.25 -1.29
N LYS A 53 -9.61 2.45 -0.84
CA LYS A 53 -9.83 2.97 0.52
C LYS A 53 -11.32 3.03 0.85
N GLU A 54 -12.13 3.60 -0.06
CA GLU A 54 -13.58 3.64 0.10
C GLU A 54 -14.19 2.23 0.15
N ALA A 55 -13.71 1.31 -0.69
CA ALA A 55 -14.26 -0.03 -0.82
C ALA A 55 -14.08 -0.92 0.41
N VAL A 56 -13.07 -0.66 1.25
CA VAL A 56 -12.84 -1.33 2.54
C VAL A 56 -13.12 -0.44 3.75
N ASN A 57 -13.57 0.79 3.54
CA ASN A 57 -13.83 1.79 4.59
C ASN A 57 -12.56 2.10 5.43
N ASP A 58 -11.45 2.33 4.75
CA ASP A 58 -10.17 2.72 5.37
C ASP A 58 -10.20 4.19 5.84
N LYS A 59 -10.69 4.42 7.07
CA LYS A 59 -10.90 5.77 7.63
C LYS A 59 -9.62 6.52 7.98
N PHE A 60 -8.54 5.79 8.24
CA PHE A 60 -7.30 6.34 8.80
C PHE A 60 -6.11 6.22 7.84
N ASP A 61 -6.40 5.91 6.57
CA ASP A 61 -5.43 5.81 5.50
C ASP A 61 -4.33 4.74 5.72
N TYR A 62 -4.71 3.60 6.29
CA TYR A 62 -3.80 2.49 6.53
C TYR A 62 -3.28 1.85 5.25
N ILE A 63 -4.02 1.93 4.14
CA ILE A 63 -3.56 1.44 2.84
C ILE A 63 -2.36 2.25 2.35
N SER A 64 -2.42 3.59 2.39
CA SER A 64 -1.27 4.39 1.97
C SER A 64 -0.11 4.27 2.94
N TRP A 65 -0.36 4.27 4.26
CA TRP A 65 0.67 4.00 5.24
C TRP A 65 1.35 2.65 4.99
N TRP A 66 0.60 1.59 4.73
CA TRP A 66 1.16 0.25 4.48
C TRP A 66 2.01 0.19 3.21
N LEU A 67 1.62 0.92 2.16
CA LEU A 67 2.38 0.94 0.91
C LEU A 67 3.72 1.68 1.04
N TYR A 68 3.81 2.69 1.91
CA TYR A 68 4.93 3.64 1.89
C TYR A 68 5.71 3.79 3.19
N GLU A 69 5.05 3.66 4.33
CA GLU A 69 5.58 4.02 5.65
C GLU A 69 5.62 2.85 6.62
N GLY A 70 4.89 1.76 6.35
CA GLY A 70 4.76 0.63 7.26
C GLY A 70 6.06 -0.16 7.49
N ALA A 71 7.07 -0.01 6.63
CA ALA A 71 8.36 -0.66 6.83
C ALA A 71 9.22 0.11 7.85
N PRO A 72 9.90 -0.57 8.80
CA PRO A 72 10.12 -2.02 8.86
C PRO A 72 9.21 -2.82 9.80
N ASP A 73 8.45 -2.18 10.69
CA ASP A 73 7.76 -2.85 11.80
C ASP A 73 6.35 -3.34 11.42
N TYR A 74 5.57 -2.57 10.65
CA TYR A 74 4.18 -2.87 10.27
C TYR A 74 3.29 -3.18 11.49
N GLU A 75 3.58 -2.59 12.65
CA GLU A 75 2.95 -2.94 13.92
C GLU A 75 1.99 -1.85 14.39
N ILE A 76 0.76 -2.24 14.71
CA ILE A 76 -0.28 -1.33 15.21
C ILE A 76 -0.95 -1.94 16.43
N TRP A 77 -1.25 -1.12 17.42
CA TRP A 77 -2.04 -1.51 18.58
C TRP A 77 -3.47 -1.02 18.45
N THR A 78 -4.43 -1.79 18.95
CA THR A 78 -5.80 -1.29 19.14
C THR A 78 -5.80 -0.10 20.10
N ALA A 79 -6.81 0.76 20.01
CA ALA A 79 -6.87 1.99 20.80
C ALA A 79 -6.89 1.75 22.33
N ASP A 80 -7.31 0.57 22.77
CA ASP A 80 -7.31 0.13 24.16
C ASP A 80 -6.03 -0.63 24.56
N GLU A 81 -5.04 -0.72 23.66
CA GLU A 81 -3.78 -1.44 23.79
C GLU A 81 -3.93 -2.95 24.11
N SER A 82 -5.12 -3.52 23.94
CA SER A 82 -5.38 -4.92 24.30
C SER A 82 -4.87 -5.92 23.26
N LYS A 83 -4.70 -5.48 22.00
CA LYS A 83 -4.35 -6.33 20.87
C LYS A 83 -3.34 -5.65 19.95
N LYS A 84 -2.31 -6.41 19.60
CA LYS A 84 -1.30 -6.04 18.61
C LYS A 84 -1.59 -6.69 17.27
N TRP A 85 -1.52 -5.90 16.22
CA TRP A 85 -1.60 -6.34 14.83
C TRP A 85 -0.25 -6.21 14.15
N VAL A 86 0.15 -7.24 13.40
CA VAL A 86 1.37 -7.25 12.59
C VAL A 86 0.94 -7.29 11.12
N LEU A 87 0.85 -6.12 10.52
CA LEU A 87 0.27 -5.89 9.20
C LEU A 87 1.29 -6.14 8.09
N LYS A 88 2.06 -7.23 8.10
CA LYS A 88 3.06 -7.48 7.04
C LYS A 88 2.44 -8.00 5.75
N GLU A 89 1.37 -8.77 5.88
CA GLU A 89 0.66 -9.37 4.77
C GLU A 89 -0.62 -8.57 4.45
N PRO A 90 -0.99 -8.41 3.17
CA PRO A 90 -2.17 -7.64 2.77
C PRO A 90 -3.48 -8.24 3.33
N GLU A 91 -3.54 -9.55 3.58
CA GLU A 91 -4.68 -10.20 4.22
C GLU A 91 -4.91 -9.69 5.64
N VAL A 92 -3.83 -9.46 6.38
CA VAL A 92 -3.89 -8.98 7.77
C VAL A 92 -4.27 -7.51 7.81
N LEU A 93 -3.76 -6.71 6.86
CA LEU A 93 -4.20 -5.32 6.67
C LEU A 93 -5.69 -5.25 6.36
N TYR A 94 -6.19 -6.09 5.46
CA TYR A 94 -7.63 -6.17 5.15
C TYR A 94 -8.45 -6.50 6.40
N ASP A 95 -8.03 -7.52 7.15
CA ASP A 95 -8.74 -7.93 8.37
C ASP A 95 -8.74 -6.80 9.41
N TYR A 96 -7.61 -6.12 9.59
CA TYR A 96 -7.51 -4.98 10.51
C TYR A 96 -8.46 -3.86 10.11
N ILE A 97 -8.42 -3.40 8.85
CA ILE A 97 -9.29 -2.31 8.39
C ILE A 97 -10.77 -2.69 8.52
N THR A 98 -11.14 -3.91 8.14
CA THR A 98 -12.55 -4.31 8.15
C THR A 98 -13.11 -4.68 9.51
N THR A 99 -12.26 -4.82 10.54
CA THR A 99 -12.69 -5.17 11.91
C THR A 99 -12.44 -4.10 12.95
N GLU A 100 -11.38 -3.30 12.80
CA GLU A 100 -10.92 -2.33 13.81
C GLU A 100 -11.03 -0.85 13.35
N CYS A 101 -11.23 -0.54 12.05
CA CYS A 101 -11.37 0.85 11.55
C CYS A 101 -12.78 1.46 11.64
#